data_AF-A0A7Y6UF05-F1
#
_entry.id   AF-A0A7Y6UF05-F1
#
_cell.length_a   1.000
_cell.length_b   1.000
_cell.length_c   1.000
_cell.angle_alpha   90.00
_cell.angle_beta   90.00
_cell.angle_gamma   90.00
#
_symmetry.space_group_name_H-M   'P 1'
#
loop_
_entity.id
_entity.type
_entity.pdbx_description
1 polymer ?
#
loop_
_entity_poly.entity_id
_entity_poly.type
_entity_poly.pdbx_seq_one_letter_code
_entity_poly.pdbx_strand_id
1 'polypeptide(L)'
;MKRSAILTFVFVVLAAGVASAGPRNILVMRTEGTADASTRTNIDTHVLRLAKNLDGKVEGGDITFTDAAAVVGCNLSEASCKDDVLATLGVDEIIATTATSTANGTNVTVRRIAKGVAPKTAQTTIVAGRAPEGKLDADIGPIFGLKATAASAGTALGSTFNEPAQPPLETTLEPTPSATTTTTEPTPAPPVPDTSTAPIDTTVTAAPTNQVTPMPRDDGGQRNRRLQKIGMAAGGAFVLLSFVMWSQANGVQHDIDDAPANTVADLRHLQDLEGDADAYAGAGNLFFLTGLVVGGVSGYYYWRGRRTASSQQAVVAPAVFPHGAGVVLSFGGGR
;
A
#
# COMPACT_ATOMS: atom_id res chain seq x y z
N MET A 1 15.35 -16.53 -57.36
CA MET A 1 13.92 -16.87 -57.14
C MET A 1 13.80 -17.36 -55.70
N LYS A 2 13.02 -16.88 -54.74
CA LYS A 2 11.91 -15.92 -54.61
C LYS A 2 12.16 -15.16 -53.29
N ARG A 3 12.02 -13.84 -53.27
CA ARG A 3 12.06 -13.02 -52.04
C ARG A 3 10.63 -12.92 -51.52
N SER A 4 10.32 -13.57 -50.39
CA SER A 4 9.05 -13.38 -49.69
C SER A 4 9.15 -12.13 -48.82
N ALA A 5 8.66 -11.02 -49.35
CA ALA A 5 8.41 -9.81 -48.60
C ALA A 5 7.11 -10.01 -47.79
N ILE A 6 7.25 -10.29 -46.49
CA ILE A 6 6.12 -10.28 -45.56
C ILE A 6 5.93 -8.83 -45.12
N LEU A 7 4.98 -8.19 -45.76
CA LEU A 7 4.50 -6.84 -45.47
C LEU A 7 3.58 -6.92 -44.24
N THR A 8 4.15 -6.77 -43.05
CA THR A 8 3.37 -6.67 -41.80
C THR A 8 2.73 -5.29 -41.73
N PHE A 9 1.46 -5.20 -42.13
CA PHE A 9 0.61 -4.03 -41.93
C PHE A 9 0.39 -3.84 -40.43
N VAL A 10 1.09 -2.89 -39.82
CA VAL A 10 0.80 -2.42 -38.46
C VAL A 10 -0.32 -1.37 -38.59
N PHE A 11 -1.55 -1.81 -38.39
CA PHE A 11 -2.71 -0.91 -38.26
C PHE A 11 -2.64 -0.22 -36.90
N VAL A 12 -2.06 0.99 -36.85
CA VAL A 12 -2.17 1.88 -35.69
C VAL A 12 -3.53 2.56 -35.79
N VAL A 13 -4.54 1.95 -35.18
CA VAL A 13 -5.83 2.61 -34.95
C VAL A 13 -5.63 3.62 -33.82
N LEU A 14 -5.43 4.89 -34.19
CA LEU A 14 -5.57 6.03 -33.30
C LEU A 14 -7.05 6.18 -32.93
N ALA A 15 -7.51 5.38 -31.97
CA ALA A 15 -8.76 5.63 -31.30
C ALA A 15 -8.55 6.87 -30.42
N ALA A 16 -9.08 8.01 -30.85
CA ALA A 16 -9.35 9.15 -29.97
C ALA A 16 -10.46 8.71 -29.00
N GLY A 17 -10.09 7.87 -28.03
CA GLY A 17 -10.94 7.54 -26.91
C GLY A 17 -11.15 8.83 -26.14
N VAL A 18 -12.38 9.35 -26.16
CA VAL A 18 -12.88 10.19 -25.08
C VAL A 18 -12.46 9.49 -23.80
N ALA A 19 -11.57 10.13 -23.03
CA ALA A 19 -11.18 9.68 -21.71
C ALA A 19 -12.43 9.78 -20.82
N SER A 20 -13.31 8.79 -20.96
CA SER A 20 -14.35 8.52 -19.98
C SER A 20 -13.58 8.23 -18.70
N ALA A 21 -13.57 9.20 -17.79
CA ALA A 21 -13.08 8.96 -16.44
C ALA A 21 -13.81 7.70 -15.96
N GLY A 22 -13.04 6.64 -15.73
CA GLY A 22 -13.61 5.40 -15.20
C GLY A 22 -14.35 5.69 -13.89
N PRO A 23 -15.25 4.80 -13.45
CA PRO A 23 -15.86 4.95 -12.14
C PRO A 23 -14.76 5.12 -11.08
N ARG A 24 -14.87 6.17 -10.26
CA ARG A 24 -13.86 6.50 -9.24
C ARG A 24 -13.79 5.37 -8.22
N ASN A 25 -12.59 4.87 -7.91
CA ASN A 25 -12.40 3.86 -6.87
C ASN A 25 -12.11 4.55 -5.54
N ILE A 26 -12.92 4.27 -4.53
CA ILE A 26 -12.86 4.88 -3.20
C ILE A 26 -12.65 3.77 -2.18
N LEU A 27 -11.58 3.85 -1.39
CA LEU A 27 -11.28 2.89 -0.33
C LEU A 27 -11.46 3.55 1.04
N VAL A 28 -12.31 2.97 1.87
CA VAL A 28 -12.49 3.32 3.28
C VAL A 28 -11.52 2.47 4.09
N MET A 29 -10.52 3.11 4.69
CA MET A 29 -9.54 2.43 5.53
C MET A 29 -10.10 2.20 6.94
N ARG A 30 -9.57 1.16 7.59
CA ARG A 30 -9.86 0.85 8.98
C ARG A 30 -9.48 2.00 9.90
N THR A 31 -10.33 2.28 10.89
CA THR A 31 -10.09 3.33 11.88
C THR A 31 -8.87 3.01 12.75
N GLU A 32 -7.94 3.96 12.82
CA GLU A 32 -6.74 3.88 13.67
C GLU A 32 -6.90 4.70 14.96
N GLY A 33 -6.16 4.37 16.02
CA GLY A 33 -6.13 5.16 17.26
C GLY A 33 -6.39 4.37 18.54
N THR A 34 -6.67 5.09 19.63
CA THR A 34 -6.77 4.56 21.00
C THR A 34 -8.20 4.25 21.47
N ALA A 35 -9.20 4.43 20.60
CA ALA A 35 -10.55 3.94 20.85
C ALA A 35 -10.58 2.40 20.94
N ASP A 36 -11.47 1.85 21.76
CA ASP A 36 -11.66 0.41 21.86
C ASP A 36 -12.11 -0.20 20.52
N ALA A 37 -11.87 -1.49 20.34
CA ALA A 37 -12.10 -2.17 19.06
C ALA A 37 -13.57 -2.13 18.61
N SER A 38 -14.52 -2.21 19.55
CA SER A 38 -15.96 -2.13 19.25
C SER A 38 -16.32 -0.74 18.75
N THR A 39 -15.89 0.32 19.44
CA THR A 39 -16.09 1.71 19.00
C THR A 39 -15.49 1.96 17.62
N ARG A 40 -14.28 1.47 17.34
CA ARG A 40 -13.66 1.61 16.01
C ARG A 40 -14.46 0.89 14.92
N THR A 41 -14.92 -0.32 15.18
CA THR A 41 -15.75 -1.10 14.23
C THR A 41 -17.09 -0.40 13.93
N ASN A 42 -17.71 0.20 14.94
CA ASN A 42 -18.93 0.99 14.77
C ASN A 42 -18.66 2.25 13.92
N ILE A 43 -17.56 2.95 14.19
CA ILE A 43 -17.13 4.11 13.39
C ILE A 43 -16.87 3.70 11.93
N ASP A 44 -16.15 2.60 11.70
CA ASP A 44 -15.85 2.07 10.35
C ASP A 44 -17.13 1.78 9.57
N THR A 45 -18.09 1.10 10.21
CA THR A 45 -19.39 0.77 9.61
C THR A 45 -20.17 2.03 9.21
N HIS A 46 -20.14 3.07 10.06
CA HIS A 46 -20.83 4.34 9.78
C HIS A 46 -20.14 5.16 8.69
N VAL A 47 -18.81 5.28 8.76
CA VAL A 47 -18.04 5.99 7.73
C VAL A 47 -18.19 5.31 6.38
N LEU A 48 -18.19 3.97 6.33
CA LEU A 48 -18.46 3.23 5.10
C LEU A 48 -19.88 3.50 4.56
N ARG A 49 -20.87 3.61 5.44
CA ARG A 49 -22.24 3.99 5.02
C ARG A 49 -22.29 5.41 4.47
N LEU A 50 -21.62 6.37 5.10
CA LEU A 50 -21.51 7.74 4.62
C LEU A 50 -20.80 7.81 3.26
N ALA A 51 -19.71 7.05 3.10
CA ALA A 51 -18.91 6.99 1.90
C ALA A 51 -19.69 6.49 0.67
N LYS A 52 -20.67 5.59 0.87
CA LYS A 52 -21.55 5.09 -0.20
C LYS A 52 -22.43 6.18 -0.86
N ASN A 53 -22.51 7.37 -0.28
CA ASN A 53 -23.18 8.52 -0.92
C ASN A 53 -22.29 9.25 -1.95
N LEU A 54 -21.01 8.88 -2.05
CA LEU A 54 -20.09 9.44 -3.04
C LEU A 54 -20.25 8.74 -4.40
N ASP A 55 -20.04 9.50 -5.48
CA ASP A 55 -19.99 8.93 -6.83
C ASP A 55 -18.73 8.08 -7.01
N GLY A 56 -18.90 6.76 -7.10
CA GLY A 56 -17.81 5.83 -7.32
C GLY A 56 -18.07 4.41 -6.80
N LYS A 57 -17.09 3.54 -6.99
CA LYS A 57 -17.03 2.22 -6.37
C LYS A 57 -16.40 2.40 -4.99
N VAL A 58 -17.18 2.15 -3.93
CA VAL A 58 -16.74 2.28 -2.54
C VAL A 58 -16.47 0.89 -1.96
N GLU A 59 -15.27 0.68 -1.43
CA GLU A 59 -14.85 -0.56 -0.78
C GLU A 59 -14.31 -0.29 0.63
N GLY A 60 -14.53 -1.22 1.55
CA GLY A 60 -13.88 -1.21 2.86
C GLY A 60 -12.55 -1.97 2.80
N GLY A 61 -11.52 -1.48 3.47
CA GLY A 61 -10.23 -2.13 3.58
C GLY A 61 -9.77 -2.30 5.03
N ASP A 62 -9.06 -3.39 5.30
CA ASP A 62 -8.60 -3.75 6.65
C ASP A 62 -7.28 -3.07 7.06
N ILE A 63 -6.68 -2.32 6.14
CA ILE A 63 -5.41 -1.61 6.29
C ILE A 63 -5.63 -0.19 6.81
N THR A 64 -4.76 0.27 7.73
CA THR A 64 -4.76 1.67 8.19
C THR A 64 -3.93 2.57 7.26
N PHE A 65 -4.13 3.88 7.33
CA PHE A 65 -3.34 4.81 6.50
C PHE A 65 -1.85 4.79 6.85
N THR A 66 -1.54 4.61 8.14
CA THR A 66 -0.17 4.47 8.63
C THR A 66 0.49 3.21 8.09
N ASP A 67 -0.23 2.08 8.06
CA ASP A 67 0.28 0.84 7.49
C ASP A 67 0.52 0.97 5.98
N ALA A 68 -0.40 1.60 5.25
CA ALA A 68 -0.25 1.83 3.82
C ALA A 68 0.97 2.70 3.50
N ALA A 69 1.19 3.78 4.26
CA ALA A 69 2.35 4.64 4.12
C ALA A 69 3.66 3.93 4.48
N ALA A 70 3.66 3.07 5.50
CA ALA A 70 4.81 2.25 5.85
C ALA A 70 5.17 1.25 4.74
N VAL A 71 4.18 0.64 4.09
CA VAL A 71 4.38 -0.26 2.93
C VAL A 71 4.99 0.49 1.74
N VAL A 72 4.55 1.73 1.51
CA VAL A 72 5.13 2.60 0.45
C VAL A 72 6.51 3.12 0.84
N GLY A 73 6.81 3.22 2.14
CA GLY A 73 8.07 3.75 2.66
C GLY A 73 8.12 5.28 2.66
N CYS A 74 6.97 5.95 2.82
CA CYS A 74 6.86 7.41 2.78
C CYS A 74 6.37 8.02 4.11
N ASN A 75 6.65 9.31 4.31
CA ASN A 75 6.23 10.04 5.51
C ASN A 75 4.86 10.69 5.29
N LEU A 76 3.90 10.43 6.18
CA LEU A 76 2.52 10.97 6.12
C LEU A 76 2.43 12.50 6.14
N SER A 77 3.48 13.18 6.62
CA SER A 77 3.55 14.65 6.62
C SER A 77 3.83 15.22 5.22
N GLU A 78 4.41 14.43 4.32
CA GLU A 78 4.74 14.84 2.96
C GLU A 78 3.50 14.76 2.05
N ALA A 79 3.35 15.76 1.17
CA ALA A 79 2.23 15.78 0.23
C ALA A 79 2.32 14.64 -0.79
N SER A 80 3.52 14.32 -1.27
CA SER A 80 3.80 13.23 -2.23
C SER A 80 3.41 11.86 -1.71
N CYS A 81 3.60 11.60 -0.40
CA CYS A 81 3.29 10.30 0.21
C CYS A 81 1.83 9.88 -0.03
N LYS A 82 0.90 10.85 -0.06
CA LYS A 82 -0.52 10.59 -0.33
C LYS A 82 -0.74 10.07 -1.75
N ASP A 83 -0.11 10.70 -2.73
CA ASP A 83 -0.23 10.31 -4.13
C ASP A 83 0.42 8.94 -4.38
N ASP A 84 1.54 8.63 -3.71
CA ASP A 84 2.20 7.33 -3.80
C ASP A 84 1.36 6.21 -3.16
N VAL A 85 0.71 6.48 -2.01
CA VAL A 85 -0.23 5.54 -1.37
C VAL A 85 -1.44 5.29 -2.28
N LEU A 86 -2.05 6.34 -2.83
CA LEU A 86 -3.17 6.20 -3.77
C LEU A 86 -2.77 5.38 -5.01
N ALA A 87 -1.59 5.66 -5.58
CA ALA A 87 -1.07 4.95 -6.74
C ALA A 87 -0.77 3.48 -6.44
N THR A 88 -0.20 3.19 -5.26
CA THR A 88 0.14 1.83 -4.82
C THR A 88 -1.10 0.99 -4.55
N LEU A 89 -2.12 1.59 -3.94
CA LEU A 89 -3.41 0.93 -3.69
C LEU A 89 -4.29 0.84 -4.95
N GLY A 90 -3.96 1.58 -6.01
CA GLY A 90 -4.73 1.59 -7.26
C GLY A 90 -6.11 2.24 -7.11
N VAL A 91 -6.25 3.20 -6.19
CA VAL A 91 -7.51 3.87 -5.88
C VAL A 91 -7.41 5.38 -6.16
N ASP A 92 -8.54 6.00 -6.48
CA ASP A 92 -8.60 7.44 -6.80
C ASP A 92 -8.78 8.29 -5.54
N GLU A 93 -9.35 7.69 -4.50
CA GLU A 93 -9.61 8.35 -3.23
C GLU A 93 -9.54 7.36 -2.08
N ILE A 94 -8.99 7.82 -0.96
CA ILE A 94 -9.00 7.10 0.31
C ILE A 94 -9.70 7.92 1.39
N ILE A 95 -10.35 7.22 2.32
CA ILE A 95 -10.96 7.80 3.51
C ILE A 95 -10.22 7.21 4.71
N ALA A 96 -9.43 8.04 5.38
CA ALA A 96 -8.69 7.68 6.59
C ALA A 96 -9.46 8.19 7.82
N THR A 97 -9.67 7.31 8.80
CA THR A 97 -10.36 7.67 10.04
C THR A 97 -9.45 7.42 11.23
N THR A 98 -9.35 8.41 12.12
CA THR A 98 -8.67 8.26 13.41
C THR A 98 -9.69 8.41 14.55
N ALA A 99 -9.60 7.58 15.57
CA ALA A 99 -10.43 7.62 16.77
C ALA A 99 -9.58 7.55 18.03
N THR A 100 -9.54 8.64 18.78
CA THR A 100 -8.74 8.78 20.00
C THR A 100 -9.64 8.91 21.21
N SER A 101 -9.47 8.03 22.20
CA SER A 101 -10.16 8.11 23.48
C SER A 101 -9.68 9.32 24.28
N THR A 102 -10.61 10.10 24.83
CA THR A 102 -10.37 11.25 25.70
C THR A 102 -11.22 11.13 26.96
N ALA A 103 -10.95 11.94 27.99
CA ALA A 103 -11.76 11.96 29.22
C ALA A 103 -13.26 12.25 28.97
N ASN A 104 -13.57 12.97 27.88
CA ASN A 104 -14.93 13.41 27.56
C ASN A 104 -15.63 12.51 26.52
N GLY A 105 -14.98 11.45 26.06
CA GLY A 105 -15.47 10.56 24.99
C GLY A 105 -14.44 10.30 23.90
N THR A 106 -14.88 9.94 22.71
CA THR A 106 -14.00 9.58 21.59
C THR A 106 -13.95 10.69 20.56
N ASN A 107 -12.77 11.25 20.34
CA ASN A 107 -12.52 12.23 19.27
C ASN A 107 -12.26 11.47 17.96
N VAL A 108 -13.11 11.71 16.95
CA VAL A 108 -13.06 11.07 15.64
C VAL A 108 -12.70 12.11 14.60
N THR A 109 -11.64 11.86 13.82
CA THR A 109 -11.25 12.69 12.67
C THR A 109 -11.33 11.85 11.40
N VAL A 110 -12.08 12.33 10.41
CA VAL A 110 -12.21 11.69 9.09
C VAL A 110 -11.54 12.57 8.05
N ARG A 111 -10.64 11.97 7.27
CA ARG A 111 -9.87 12.64 6.21
C ARG A 111 -10.14 11.97 4.87
N ARG A 112 -10.67 12.73 3.92
CA ARG A 112 -10.80 12.33 2.51
C ARG A 112 -9.58 12.82 1.74
N ILE A 113 -8.88 11.91 1.09
CA ILE A 113 -7.67 12.19 0.33
C ILE A 113 -7.92 11.69 -1.10
N ALA A 114 -8.19 12.61 -2.01
CA ALA A 114 -8.43 12.31 -3.41
C ALA A 114 -7.22 12.73 -4.25
N LYS A 115 -6.94 11.97 -5.31
CA LYS A 115 -5.82 12.23 -6.22
C LYS A 115 -5.87 13.64 -6.79
N GLY A 116 -4.78 14.40 -6.64
CA GLY A 116 -4.66 15.76 -7.18
C GLY A 116 -5.58 16.81 -6.54
N VAL A 117 -6.25 16.49 -5.42
CA VAL A 117 -7.14 17.43 -4.71
C VAL A 117 -6.65 17.59 -3.27
N ALA A 118 -6.76 18.80 -2.73
CA ALA A 118 -6.44 19.06 -1.33
C ALA A 118 -7.31 18.18 -0.40
N PRO A 119 -6.73 17.54 0.63
CA PRO A 119 -7.48 16.72 1.56
C PRO A 119 -8.61 17.49 2.25
N LYS A 120 -9.77 16.85 2.41
CA LYS A 120 -10.89 17.36 3.22
C LYS A 120 -10.88 16.66 4.56
N THR A 121 -11.05 17.42 5.64
CA THR A 121 -11.07 16.87 7.00
C THR A 121 -12.35 17.31 7.70
N ALA A 122 -12.96 16.40 8.45
CA ALA A 122 -14.00 16.71 9.43
C ALA A 122 -13.67 16.02 10.75
N GLN A 123 -14.13 16.60 11.85
CA GLN A 123 -13.84 16.10 13.19
C GLN A 123 -15.09 16.19 14.04
N THR A 124 -15.29 15.22 14.93
CA THR A 124 -16.34 15.24 15.92
C THR A 124 -15.90 14.57 17.22
N THR A 125 -16.62 14.84 18.30
CA THR A 125 -16.42 14.18 19.60
C THR A 125 -17.69 13.43 19.96
N ILE A 126 -17.59 12.11 20.05
CA ILE A 126 -18.67 11.22 20.52
C ILE A 126 -18.58 11.15 22.03
N VAL A 127 -19.60 11.66 22.73
CA VAL A 127 -19.65 11.59 24.20
C VAL A 127 -19.73 10.14 24.65
N ALA A 128 -18.99 9.78 25.70
CA ALA A 128 -18.99 8.42 26.24
C ALA A 128 -20.43 7.94 26.57
N GLY A 129 -20.74 6.70 26.19
CA GLY A 129 -22.07 6.10 26.41
C GLY A 129 -23.19 6.60 25.49
N ARG A 130 -22.88 7.44 24.49
CA ARG A 130 -23.81 7.81 23.42
C ARG A 130 -23.49 7.07 22.13
N ALA A 131 -24.55 6.74 21.39
CA ALA A 131 -24.43 6.11 20.08
C ALA A 131 -23.84 7.13 19.06
N PRO A 132 -22.88 6.72 18.22
CA PRO A 132 -22.10 7.64 17.38
C PRO A 132 -22.86 8.18 16.16
N GLU A 133 -23.94 7.52 15.73
CA GLU A 133 -24.68 7.70 14.47
C GLU A 133 -25.03 9.17 14.21
N GLY A 134 -25.91 9.73 15.04
CA GLY A 134 -26.50 11.04 14.76
C GLY A 134 -25.48 12.16 14.79
N LYS A 135 -24.39 11.98 15.57
CA LYS A 135 -23.33 12.98 15.66
C LYS A 135 -22.35 12.88 14.49
N LEU A 136 -22.01 11.67 14.05
CA LEU A 136 -21.23 11.44 12.83
C LEU A 136 -21.97 11.94 11.59
N ASP A 137 -23.26 11.64 11.45
CA ASP A 137 -24.06 12.11 10.31
C ASP A 137 -24.13 13.64 10.25
N ALA A 138 -24.29 14.30 11.40
CA ALA A 138 -24.37 15.76 11.48
C ALA A 138 -23.04 16.45 11.17
N ASP A 139 -21.94 16.00 11.79
CA ASP A 139 -20.66 16.71 11.74
C ASP A 139 -19.77 16.24 10.58
N ILE A 140 -19.82 14.94 10.24
CA ILE A 140 -19.00 14.32 9.19
C ILE A 140 -19.79 14.19 7.87
N GLY A 141 -21.10 14.02 7.91
CA GLY A 141 -21.93 13.90 6.70
C GLY A 141 -21.67 14.94 5.60
N PRO A 142 -21.46 16.24 5.92
CA PRO A 142 -21.19 17.27 4.90
C PRO A 142 -19.94 16.99 4.04
N ILE A 143 -18.89 16.37 4.60
CA ILE A 143 -17.72 16.00 3.78
C ILE A 143 -18.03 14.84 2.84
N PHE A 144 -19.13 14.11 3.01
CA PHE A 144 -19.59 13.04 2.13
C PHE A 144 -20.69 13.48 1.15
N GLY A 145 -20.96 14.79 1.05
CA GLY A 145 -21.99 15.31 0.14
C GLY A 145 -23.41 15.20 0.69
N LEU A 146 -23.58 14.75 1.94
CA LEU A 146 -24.87 14.90 2.60
C LEU A 146 -25.11 16.39 2.81
N LYS A 147 -26.22 16.89 2.24
CA LYS A 147 -26.66 18.25 2.52
C LYS A 147 -26.83 18.36 4.03
N ALA A 148 -26.09 19.26 4.66
CA ALA A 148 -26.22 19.51 6.09
C ALA A 148 -27.70 19.69 6.38
N THR A 149 -28.30 18.69 7.03
CA THR A 149 -29.67 18.83 7.53
C THR A 149 -29.52 19.88 8.59
N ALA A 150 -29.93 21.12 8.27
CA ALA A 150 -29.81 22.26 9.17
C ALA A 150 -30.32 21.76 10.52
N ALA A 151 -29.37 21.53 11.45
CA ALA A 151 -29.67 20.92 12.72
C ALA A 151 -30.81 21.74 13.27
N SER A 152 -31.98 21.10 13.41
CA SER A 152 -33.17 21.77 13.90
C SER A 152 -32.71 22.47 15.15
N ALA A 153 -32.59 23.80 15.08
CA ALA A 153 -32.06 24.60 16.15
C ALA A 153 -33.08 24.45 17.25
N GLY A 154 -32.85 23.43 18.09
CA GLY A 154 -33.73 23.09 19.18
C GLY A 154 -33.89 24.38 19.93
N THR A 155 -35.11 24.89 19.91
CA THR A 155 -35.53 26.07 20.64
C THR A 155 -34.99 25.90 22.05
N ALA A 156 -33.89 26.57 22.35
CA ALA A 156 -33.40 26.76 23.69
C ALA A 156 -34.46 27.62 24.37
N LEU A 157 -35.51 26.96 24.89
CA LEU A 157 -36.47 27.56 25.79
C LEU A 157 -35.65 28.09 26.96
N GLY A 158 -35.66 29.42 27.08
CA GLY A 158 -34.84 30.16 28.01
C GLY A 158 -34.99 29.65 29.43
N SER A 159 -33.87 29.21 30.00
CA SER A 159 -33.61 29.33 31.43
C SER A 159 -32.57 30.43 31.58
N THR A 160 -33.04 31.67 31.70
CA THR A 160 -32.27 32.79 32.21
C THR A 160 -31.90 32.50 33.67
N PHE A 161 -30.78 31.81 33.89
CA PHE A 161 -30.09 31.87 35.17
C PHE A 161 -29.16 33.08 35.10
N ASN A 162 -29.53 34.14 35.81
CA ASN A 162 -28.68 35.30 36.05
C ASN A 162 -27.45 34.82 36.83
N GLU A 163 -26.32 34.64 36.13
CA GLU A 163 -25.02 34.49 36.78
C GLU A 163 -24.57 35.88 37.27
N PRO A 164 -24.35 36.08 38.58
CA PRO A 164 -23.87 37.35 39.12
C PRO A 164 -22.49 37.67 38.55
N ALA A 165 -22.34 38.88 38.03
CA ALA A 165 -21.08 39.42 37.54
C ALA A 165 -19.96 39.25 38.58
N GLN A 166 -19.05 38.32 38.33
CA GLN A 166 -17.82 38.18 39.08
C GLN A 166 -16.80 39.19 38.52
N PRO A 167 -16.17 40.04 39.35
CA PRO A 167 -15.19 41.02 38.90
C PRO A 167 -13.96 40.34 38.28
N PRO A 168 -13.28 40.99 37.32
CA PRO A 168 -12.10 40.43 36.68
C PRO A 168 -10.97 40.29 37.70
N LEU A 169 -10.62 39.05 38.05
CA LEU A 169 -9.34 38.76 38.71
C LEU A 169 -8.25 38.77 37.65
N GLU A 170 -7.48 39.85 37.62
CA GLU A 170 -6.13 39.88 37.06
C GLU A 170 -5.28 38.80 37.72
N THR A 171 -5.07 37.69 37.02
CA THR A 171 -4.04 36.71 37.38
C THR A 171 -2.81 36.99 36.55
N THR A 172 -1.91 37.78 37.12
CA THR A 172 -0.49 37.82 36.75
C THR A 172 0.08 36.42 36.92
N LEU A 173 0.25 35.68 35.82
CA LEU A 173 1.04 34.45 35.82
C LEU A 173 2.51 34.81 35.64
N GLU A 174 3.23 34.61 36.74
CA GLU A 174 4.68 34.53 36.87
C GLU A 174 5.28 33.55 35.83
N PRO A 175 6.40 33.90 35.18
CA PRO A 175 7.05 33.02 34.23
C PRO A 175 7.57 31.77 34.95
N THR A 176 6.95 30.63 34.66
CA THR A 176 7.48 29.31 35.06
C THR A 176 8.87 29.13 34.41
N PRO A 177 9.93 28.83 35.18
CA PRO A 177 11.24 28.59 34.61
C PRO A 177 11.19 27.39 33.67
N SER A 178 11.55 27.61 32.41
CA SER A 178 11.82 26.57 31.42
C SER A 178 12.76 25.53 32.03
N ALA A 179 12.26 24.32 32.24
CA ALA A 179 13.10 23.17 32.44
C ALA A 179 13.89 22.94 31.15
N THR A 180 15.16 23.33 31.17
CA THR A 180 16.17 22.98 30.18
C THR A 180 16.28 21.47 30.11
N THR A 181 15.58 20.83 29.16
CA THR A 181 15.97 19.51 28.68
C THR A 181 17.30 19.68 27.96
N THR A 182 18.37 19.23 28.61
CA THR A 182 19.69 19.04 28.02
C THR A 182 19.54 18.11 26.82
N THR A 183 19.48 18.69 25.62
CA THR A 183 19.73 18.00 24.36
C THR A 183 21.14 17.47 24.42
N THR A 184 21.28 16.15 24.58
CA THR A 184 22.56 15.46 24.37
C THR A 184 22.94 15.69 22.91
N GLU A 185 23.92 16.57 22.73
CA GLU A 185 24.62 16.82 21.47
C GLU A 185 25.13 15.49 20.91
N PRO A 186 24.75 15.10 19.67
CA PRO A 186 25.32 13.93 19.05
C PRO A 186 26.81 14.19 18.80
N THR A 187 27.64 13.37 19.45
CA THR A 187 29.08 13.26 19.20
C THR A 187 29.37 13.32 17.69
N PRO A 188 30.23 14.23 17.23
CA PRO A 188 30.63 14.31 15.83
C PRO A 188 31.19 12.97 15.37
N ALA A 189 30.65 12.44 14.27
CA ALA A 189 31.24 11.29 13.61
C ALA A 189 32.69 11.62 13.18
N PRO A 190 33.64 10.67 13.26
CA PRO A 190 35.01 10.89 12.85
C PRO A 190 35.08 11.29 11.36
N PRO A 191 36.04 12.15 10.97
CA PRO A 191 36.21 12.59 9.59
C PRO A 191 36.45 11.39 8.66
N VAL A 192 35.63 11.29 7.62
CA VAL A 192 35.80 10.33 6.53
C VAL A 192 37.06 10.75 5.75
N PRO A 193 38.02 9.85 5.47
CA PRO A 193 39.22 10.18 4.71
C PRO A 193 38.86 10.58 3.27
N ASP A 194 39.42 11.73 2.85
CA ASP A 194 39.35 12.26 1.49
C ASP A 194 39.78 11.20 0.47
N THR A 195 38.83 10.78 -0.37
CA THR A 195 39.14 9.96 -1.54
C THR A 195 39.66 10.89 -2.62
N SER A 196 40.99 10.97 -2.71
CA SER A 196 41.74 11.67 -3.74
C SER A 196 41.34 11.17 -5.13
N THR A 197 40.75 12.06 -5.93
CA THR A 197 40.45 11.84 -7.34
C THR A 197 41.74 12.06 -8.14
N ALA A 198 42.54 11.01 -8.31
CA ALA A 198 43.66 11.05 -9.26
C ALA A 198 43.12 11.08 -10.71
N PRO A 199 43.69 11.90 -11.60
CA PRO A 199 43.28 11.95 -13.00
C PRO A 199 43.56 10.62 -13.70
N ILE A 200 42.53 10.08 -14.34
CA ILE A 200 42.63 8.85 -15.15
C ILE A 200 43.41 9.20 -16.42
N ASP A 201 44.61 8.63 -16.53
CA ASP A 201 45.48 8.73 -17.69
C ASP A 201 44.92 7.87 -18.84
N THR A 202 44.36 8.50 -19.87
CA THR A 202 43.77 7.83 -21.04
C THR A 202 44.81 7.53 -22.12
N THR A 203 45.97 6.97 -21.74
CA THR A 203 46.98 6.56 -22.70
C THR A 203 46.72 5.12 -23.16
N VAL A 204 45.93 4.97 -24.22
CA VAL A 204 45.70 3.68 -24.90
C VAL A 204 46.99 3.23 -25.59
N THR A 205 47.75 2.39 -24.90
CA THR A 205 48.87 1.66 -25.50
C THR A 205 48.34 0.32 -25.99
N ALA A 206 48.25 0.15 -27.32
CA ALA A 206 47.95 -1.13 -27.94
C ALA A 206 49.11 -2.12 -27.67
N ALA A 207 48.98 -2.93 -26.62
CA ALA A 207 49.94 -4.00 -26.33
C ALA A 207 49.77 -5.15 -27.36
N PRO A 208 50.86 -5.69 -27.95
CA PRO A 208 50.83 -6.76 -28.95
C PRO A 208 50.73 -8.17 -28.33
N THR A 209 50.12 -8.29 -27.15
CA THR A 209 49.81 -9.57 -26.52
C THR A 209 48.33 -9.86 -26.75
N ASN A 210 48.02 -10.83 -27.61
CA ASN A 210 46.68 -11.38 -27.87
C ASN A 210 46.02 -12.03 -26.63
N GLN A 211 46.21 -11.47 -25.43
CA GLN A 211 45.42 -11.81 -24.26
C GLN A 211 44.21 -10.88 -24.23
N VAL A 212 43.09 -11.40 -24.74
CA VAL A 212 41.78 -10.81 -24.48
C VAL A 212 41.57 -10.88 -22.98
N THR A 213 41.72 -9.75 -22.29
CA THR A 213 41.33 -9.64 -20.88
C THR A 213 39.85 -10.02 -20.82
N PRO A 214 39.45 -11.08 -20.09
CA PRO A 214 38.05 -11.42 -20.00
C PRO A 214 37.33 -10.21 -19.42
N MET A 215 36.40 -9.62 -20.20
CA MET A 215 35.60 -8.50 -19.71
C MET A 215 35.00 -8.90 -18.35
N PRO A 216 34.96 -7.97 -17.37
CA PRO A 216 34.36 -8.23 -16.06
C PRO A 216 33.03 -8.95 -16.25
N ARG A 217 32.92 -10.12 -15.62
CA ARG A 217 31.73 -10.95 -15.72
C ARG A 217 30.60 -10.15 -15.11
N ASP A 218 29.61 -9.83 -15.93
CA ASP A 218 28.45 -9.05 -15.50
C ASP A 218 27.53 -10.00 -14.71
N ASP A 219 27.74 -10.06 -13.39
CA ASP A 219 27.07 -11.00 -12.49
C ASP A 219 25.56 -10.74 -12.34
N GLY A 220 25.06 -9.64 -12.93
CA GLY A 220 23.65 -9.26 -12.91
C GLY A 220 22.70 -10.35 -13.46
N GLY A 221 23.16 -11.14 -14.44
CA GLY A 221 22.37 -12.24 -15.00
C GLY A 221 22.10 -13.37 -14.00
N GLN A 222 23.05 -13.69 -13.11
CA GLN A 222 22.84 -14.71 -12.08
C GLN A 222 21.90 -14.23 -10.98
N ARG A 223 22.01 -12.95 -10.58
CA ARG A 223 21.16 -12.37 -9.52
C ARG A 223 19.69 -12.34 -9.95
N ASN A 224 19.40 -11.92 -11.18
CA ASN A 224 18.03 -11.86 -11.70
C ASN A 224 17.39 -13.26 -11.82
N ARG A 225 18.18 -14.27 -12.20
CA ARG A 225 17.70 -15.66 -12.28
C ARG A 225 17.39 -16.27 -10.91
N ARG A 226 18.13 -15.87 -9.86
CA ARG A 226 17.83 -16.27 -8.47
C ARG A 226 16.54 -15.62 -7.98
N LEU A 227 16.37 -14.32 -8.22
CA LEU A 227 15.16 -13.58 -7.84
C LEU A 227 13.89 -14.16 -8.49
N GLN A 228 13.93 -14.51 -9.78
CA GLN A 228 12.80 -15.14 -10.47
C GLN A 228 12.39 -16.49 -9.86
N LYS A 229 13.38 -17.32 -9.50
CA LYS A 229 13.13 -18.62 -8.85
C LYS A 229 12.54 -18.44 -7.44
N ILE A 230 13.07 -17.48 -6.68
CA ILE A 230 12.56 -17.13 -5.36
C ILE A 230 11.11 -16.63 -5.46
N GLY A 231 10.81 -15.76 -6.43
CA GLY A 231 9.45 -15.25 -6.66
C GLY A 231 8.45 -16.35 -7.00
N MET A 232 8.81 -17.32 -7.85
CA MET A 232 7.93 -18.47 -8.10
C MET A 232 7.73 -19.36 -6.87
N ALA A 233 8.81 -19.64 -6.13
CA ALA A 233 8.74 -20.45 -4.92
C ALA A 233 7.86 -19.78 -3.84
N ALA A 234 8.04 -18.47 -3.64
CA ALA A 234 7.22 -17.68 -2.73
C ALA A 234 5.76 -17.63 -3.18
N GLY A 235 5.49 -17.37 -4.47
CA GLY A 235 4.13 -17.37 -5.03
C GLY A 235 3.43 -18.72 -4.84
N GLY A 236 4.13 -19.83 -5.10
CA GLY A 236 3.62 -21.18 -4.86
C GLY A 236 3.34 -21.46 -3.38
N ALA A 237 4.23 -21.02 -2.47
CA ALA A 237 4.02 -21.18 -1.04
C ALA A 237 2.77 -20.42 -0.54
N PHE A 238 2.51 -19.21 -1.05
CA PHE A 238 1.29 -18.47 -0.72
C PHE A 238 0.01 -19.16 -1.19
N VAL A 239 0.03 -19.75 -2.39
CA VAL A 239 -1.12 -20.53 -2.88
C VAL A 239 -1.37 -21.76 -1.98
N LEU A 240 -0.31 -22.46 -1.55
CA LEU A 240 -0.47 -23.60 -0.63
C LEU A 240 -1.00 -23.16 0.75
N LEU A 241 -0.50 -22.05 1.29
CA LEU A 241 -0.98 -21.50 2.56
C LEU A 241 -2.47 -21.14 2.48
N SER A 242 -2.92 -20.59 1.35
CA SER A 242 -4.34 -20.31 1.10
C SER A 242 -5.20 -21.57 1.21
N PHE A 243 -4.80 -22.68 0.57
CA PHE A 243 -5.55 -23.93 0.68
C PHE A 243 -5.59 -24.48 2.12
N VAL A 244 -4.51 -24.30 2.90
CA VAL A 244 -4.50 -24.68 4.31
C VAL A 244 -5.50 -23.84 5.11
N MET A 245 -5.57 -22.53 4.87
CA MET A 245 -6.53 -21.65 5.56
C MET A 245 -7.98 -21.97 5.17
N TRP A 246 -8.27 -22.24 3.88
CA TRP A 246 -9.60 -22.72 3.48
C TRP A 246 -9.95 -24.07 4.12
N SER A 247 -8.98 -24.97 4.27
CA SER A 247 -9.21 -26.24 4.96
C SER A 247 -9.54 -26.05 6.44
N GLN A 248 -8.96 -25.03 7.11
CA GLN A 248 -9.31 -24.71 8.50
C GLN A 248 -10.69 -24.06 8.60
N ALA A 249 -11.05 -23.17 7.66
CA ALA A 249 -12.39 -22.59 7.60
C ALA A 249 -13.48 -23.68 7.49
N ASN A 250 -13.22 -24.73 6.71
CA ASN A 250 -14.14 -25.87 6.61
C ASN A 250 -14.24 -26.70 7.92
N GLY A 251 -13.22 -26.66 8.77
CA GLY A 251 -13.26 -27.27 10.09
C GLY A 251 -14.23 -26.54 11.04
N VAL A 252 -14.24 -25.21 10.99
CA VAL A 252 -15.12 -24.38 11.81
C VAL A 252 -16.60 -24.61 11.47
N GLN A 253 -16.93 -24.93 10.22
CA GLN A 253 -18.29 -25.29 9.81
C GLN A 253 -18.81 -26.51 10.60
N HIS A 254 -17.94 -27.50 10.86
CA HIS A 254 -18.32 -28.68 11.65
C HIS A 254 -18.57 -28.32 13.12
N ASP A 255 -17.74 -27.42 13.67
CA ASP A 255 -17.90 -26.92 15.04
C ASP A 255 -19.20 -26.09 15.19
N ILE A 256 -19.60 -25.35 14.15
CA ILE A 256 -20.87 -24.61 14.11
C ILE A 256 -22.07 -25.58 14.08
N ASP A 257 -21.99 -26.65 13.27
CA ASP A 257 -23.05 -27.65 13.15
C ASP A 257 -23.27 -28.45 14.45
N ASP A 258 -22.19 -28.67 15.22
CA ASP A 258 -22.22 -29.43 16.48
C ASP A 258 -22.47 -28.56 17.73
N ALA A 259 -22.36 -27.23 17.61
CA ALA A 259 -22.53 -26.33 18.75
C ALA A 259 -24.01 -26.26 19.19
N PRO A 260 -24.32 -26.37 20.50
CA PRO A 260 -25.67 -26.14 21.01
C PRO A 260 -26.09 -24.69 20.73
N ALA A 261 -27.39 -24.43 20.49
CA ALA A 261 -27.91 -23.08 20.19
C ALA A 261 -29.01 -22.64 21.17
N ASN A 262 -28.99 -23.16 22.40
CA ASN A 262 -30.13 -23.10 23.31
C ASN A 262 -30.07 -21.90 24.26
N THR A 263 -28.88 -21.31 24.43
CA THR A 263 -28.67 -20.20 25.37
C THR A 263 -28.08 -18.97 24.68
N VAL A 264 -28.22 -17.80 25.32
CA VAL A 264 -27.60 -16.55 24.83
C VAL A 264 -26.07 -16.62 24.82
N ALA A 265 -25.48 -17.41 25.74
CA ALA A 265 -24.05 -17.64 25.73
C ALA A 265 -23.62 -18.44 24.50
N ASP A 266 -24.42 -19.44 24.12
CA ASP A 266 -24.17 -20.25 22.92
C ASP A 266 -24.25 -19.41 21.64
N LEU A 267 -25.22 -18.49 21.55
CA LEU A 267 -25.35 -17.59 20.39
C LEU A 267 -24.14 -16.66 20.23
N ARG A 268 -23.53 -16.21 21.33
CA ARG A 268 -22.29 -15.42 21.27
C ARG A 268 -21.12 -16.28 20.80
N HIS A 269 -21.05 -17.52 21.25
CA HIS A 269 -20.02 -18.44 20.82
C HIS A 269 -20.13 -18.76 19.32
N LEU A 270 -21.35 -18.98 18.80
CA LEU A 270 -21.60 -19.15 17.37
C LEU A 270 -21.18 -17.91 16.57
N GLN A 271 -21.46 -16.71 17.08
CA GLN A 271 -21.06 -15.46 16.43
C GLN A 271 -19.52 -15.29 16.38
N ASP A 272 -18.81 -15.72 17.43
CA ASP A 272 -17.34 -15.72 17.43
C ASP A 272 -16.78 -16.72 16.40
N LEU A 273 -17.36 -17.92 16.30
CA LEU A 273 -16.97 -18.94 15.31
C LEU A 273 -17.23 -18.48 13.86
N GLU A 274 -18.35 -17.80 13.60
CA GLU A 274 -18.63 -17.18 12.30
C GLU A 274 -17.58 -16.12 11.95
N GLY A 275 -17.21 -15.28 12.91
CA GLY A 275 -16.17 -14.26 12.74
C GLY A 275 -14.79 -14.85 12.40
N ASP A 276 -14.42 -15.94 13.08
CA ASP A 276 -13.16 -16.65 12.81
C ASP A 276 -13.19 -17.32 11.42
N ALA A 277 -14.31 -17.95 11.03
CA ALA A 277 -14.46 -18.56 9.71
C ALA A 277 -14.32 -17.53 8.58
N ASP A 278 -14.97 -16.38 8.71
CA ASP A 278 -14.86 -15.27 7.76
C ASP A 278 -13.42 -14.73 7.67
N ALA A 279 -12.73 -14.62 8.81
CA ALA A 279 -11.34 -14.19 8.84
C ALA A 279 -10.40 -15.19 8.10
N TYR A 280 -10.56 -16.50 8.33
CA TYR A 280 -9.79 -17.52 7.63
C TYR A 280 -10.08 -17.56 6.12
N ALA A 281 -11.35 -17.42 5.72
CA ALA A 281 -11.74 -17.37 4.31
C ALA A 281 -11.19 -16.11 3.61
N GLY A 282 -11.29 -14.96 4.26
CA GLY A 282 -10.75 -13.68 3.78
C GLY A 282 -9.23 -13.73 3.60
N ALA A 283 -8.50 -14.18 4.62
CA ALA A 283 -7.06 -14.35 4.56
C ALA A 283 -6.65 -15.36 3.47
N GLY A 284 -7.38 -16.48 3.35
CA GLY A 284 -7.18 -17.47 2.29
C GLY A 284 -7.28 -16.87 0.89
N ASN A 285 -8.32 -16.07 0.62
CA ASN A 285 -8.51 -15.38 -0.66
C ASN A 285 -7.36 -14.40 -0.95
N LEU A 286 -6.95 -13.62 0.05
CA LEU A 286 -5.86 -12.66 -0.07
C LEU A 286 -4.53 -13.34 -0.43
N PHE A 287 -4.17 -14.42 0.27
CA PHE A 287 -2.96 -15.19 -0.02
C PHE A 287 -3.00 -15.85 -1.39
N PHE A 288 -4.16 -16.35 -1.82
CA PHE A 288 -4.32 -16.94 -3.15
C PHE A 288 -4.04 -15.93 -4.26
N LEU A 289 -4.70 -14.76 -4.20
CA LEU A 289 -4.53 -13.70 -5.19
C LEU A 289 -3.10 -13.16 -5.21
N THR A 290 -2.51 -12.93 -4.04
CA THR A 290 -1.11 -12.50 -3.90
C THR A 290 -0.16 -13.54 -4.50
N GLY A 291 -0.38 -14.82 -4.19
CA GLY A 291 0.39 -15.93 -4.73
C GLY A 291 0.32 -16.03 -6.26
N LEU A 292 -0.88 -15.86 -6.84
CA LEU A 292 -1.07 -15.84 -8.29
C LEU A 292 -0.37 -14.66 -8.97
N VAL A 293 -0.45 -13.45 -8.41
CA VAL A 293 0.21 -12.26 -8.97
C VAL A 293 1.73 -12.42 -8.92
N VAL A 294 2.29 -12.72 -7.74
CA VAL A 294 3.74 -12.87 -7.55
C VAL A 294 4.28 -14.04 -8.38
N GLY A 295 3.60 -15.18 -8.34
CA GLY A 295 3.95 -16.37 -9.12
C GLY A 295 3.83 -16.14 -10.63
N GLY A 296 2.76 -15.49 -11.07
CA GLY A 296 2.48 -15.19 -12.48
C GLY A 296 3.48 -14.23 -13.10
N VAL A 297 3.78 -13.11 -12.41
CA VAL A 297 4.79 -12.15 -12.87
C VAL A 297 6.18 -12.80 -12.94
N SER A 298 6.56 -13.53 -11.89
CA SER A 298 7.85 -14.25 -11.86
C SER A 298 7.94 -15.31 -12.96
N GLY A 299 6.85 -16.07 -13.16
CA GLY A 299 6.65 -17.05 -14.23
C GLY A 299 6.84 -16.45 -15.62
N TYR A 300 6.19 -15.33 -15.87
CA TYR A 300 6.25 -14.61 -17.14
C TYR A 300 7.67 -14.14 -17.46
N TYR A 301 8.37 -13.50 -16.52
CA TYR A 301 9.75 -13.04 -16.73
C TYR A 301 10.74 -14.19 -16.94
N TYR A 302 10.55 -15.30 -16.21
CA TYR A 302 11.35 -16.50 -16.40
C TYR A 302 11.17 -17.12 -17.79
N TRP A 303 9.91 -17.23 -18.24
CA TRP A 303 9.59 -17.76 -19.57
C TRP A 303 10.10 -16.84 -20.69
N ARG A 304 9.91 -15.52 -20.54
CA ARG A 304 10.42 -14.53 -21.49
C ARG A 304 11.94 -14.58 -21.59
N GLY A 305 12.65 -14.69 -20.46
CA GLY A 305 14.11 -14.82 -20.42
C GLY A 305 14.64 -16.10 -21.07
N ARG A 306 13.87 -17.21 -21.06
CA ARG A 306 14.25 -18.43 -21.79
C ARG A 306 14.21 -18.24 -23.30
N ARG A 307 13.27 -17.44 -23.83
CA ARG A 307 13.16 -17.19 -25.28
C ARG A 307 14.33 -16.38 -25.83
N THR A 308 14.88 -15.47 -25.05
CA THR A 308 16.08 -14.70 -25.44
C THR A 308 17.36 -15.51 -25.29
N ALA A 309 17.45 -16.38 -24.27
CA ALA A 309 18.63 -17.22 -24.06
C ALA A 309 18.79 -18.36 -25.09
N SER A 310 17.76 -18.69 -25.87
CA SER A 310 17.83 -19.73 -26.91
C SER A 310 18.48 -19.29 -28.23
N SER A 311 18.83 -18.02 -28.41
CA SER A 311 19.66 -17.59 -29.55
C SER A 311 21.15 -17.77 -29.23
N GLN A 312 21.60 -19.03 -29.12
CA GLN A 312 23.03 -19.31 -29.19
C GLN A 312 23.49 -19.05 -30.63
N GLN A 313 24.07 -17.88 -30.88
CA GLN A 313 24.74 -17.61 -32.13
C GLN A 313 26.11 -18.27 -32.10
N ALA A 314 26.27 -19.36 -32.84
CA ALA A 314 27.60 -19.86 -33.18
C ALA A 314 28.24 -18.84 -34.14
N VAL A 315 29.26 -18.13 -33.67
CA VAL A 315 30.02 -17.20 -34.52
C VAL A 315 31.20 -17.97 -35.09
N VAL A 316 31.21 -18.08 -36.41
CA VAL A 316 32.30 -18.67 -37.18
C VAL A 316 33.17 -17.54 -37.68
N ALA A 317 34.41 -17.44 -37.20
CA ALA A 317 35.35 -16.42 -37.65
C ALA A 317 36.57 -17.08 -38.31
N PRO A 318 37.02 -16.60 -39.48
CA PRO A 318 38.28 -17.05 -40.08
C PRO A 318 39.45 -16.59 -39.20
N ALA A 319 40.43 -17.48 -38.98
CA ALA A 319 41.67 -17.18 -38.26
C ALA A 319 42.87 -17.48 -39.17
N VAL A 320 43.77 -16.51 -39.29
CA VAL A 320 44.98 -16.64 -40.10
C VAL A 320 46.16 -16.87 -39.16
N PHE A 321 46.93 -17.92 -39.42
CA PHE A 321 48.15 -18.26 -38.69
C PHE A 321 49.37 -18.08 -39.62
N PRO A 322 50.58 -17.83 -39.09
CA PRO A 322 51.78 -17.55 -39.88
C PRO A 322 52.13 -18.61 -40.95
N HIS A 323 51.60 -19.83 -40.82
CA HIS A 323 51.84 -20.95 -41.75
C HIS A 323 50.54 -21.66 -42.22
N GLY A 324 49.36 -21.04 -42.10
CA GLY A 324 48.10 -21.66 -42.55
C GLY A 324 46.84 -20.86 -42.21
N ALA A 325 45.70 -21.25 -42.80
CA ALA A 325 44.39 -20.69 -42.48
C ALA A 325 43.54 -21.70 -41.71
N GLY A 326 42.79 -21.23 -40.72
CA GLY A 326 41.86 -22.03 -39.92
C GLY A 326 40.54 -21.31 -39.70
N VAL A 327 39.59 -22.01 -39.08
CA VAL A 327 38.29 -21.47 -38.70
C VAL A 327 38.14 -21.62 -37.19
N VAL A 328 37.80 -20.53 -36.51
CA VAL A 328 37.47 -20.55 -35.09
C VAL A 328 35.95 -20.58 -34.96
N LEU A 329 35.46 -21.64 -34.31
CA LEU A 329 34.08 -21.78 -33.89
C LEU A 329 33.97 -21.25 -32.47
N SER A 330 33.34 -20.09 -32.30
CA SER A 330 33.00 -19.56 -30.98
C SER A 330 31.51 -19.79 -30.70
N PHE A 331 31.23 -20.62 -29.71
CA PHE A 331 29.89 -20.75 -29.15
C PHE A 331 29.71 -19.67 -28.09
N GLY A 332 29.44 -18.45 -28.54
CA GLY A 332 29.07 -17.34 -27.67
C GLY A 332 27.56 -17.22 -27.63
N GLY A 333 26.93 -17.54 -26.50
CA GLY A 333 25.55 -17.08 -26.29
C GLY A 333 25.55 -15.56 -26.35
N GLY A 334 24.97 -14.99 -27.42
CA GLY A 334 24.67 -13.56 -27.48
C GLY A 334 23.89 -13.21 -26.22
N ARG A 335 24.42 -12.28 -25.43
CA ARG A 335 23.77 -11.86 -24.19
C ARG A 335 22.39 -11.26 -24.49
#